data_AF-A0A453TDL1-F1
#
_entry.id   AF-A0A453TDL1-F1
#
_cell.length_a   1.000
_cell.length_b   1.000
_cell.length_c   1.000
_cell.angle_alpha   90.00
_cell.angle_beta   90.00
_cell.angle_gamma   90.00
#
_symmetry.space_group_name_H-M   'P 1'
#
loop_
_entity.id
_entity.type
_entity.pdbx_description
1 polymer ?
#
loop_
_entity_poly.entity_id
_entity_poly.type
_entity_poly.pdbx_seq_one_letter_code
_entity_poly.pdbx_strand_id
1 'polypeptide(L)'
;MKEEAIVLSKKQRKQLRRVKISELRQTCSRPDVVEVWDGNAPDPKLLVCLKSCRNTVPVPRHWCQKRKYLQLAGTVVTIEEAGNGVVLLEWFL
;
A
#
# COMPACT_ATOMS: atom_id res chain seq x y z
N MET A 1 11.04 -41.68 -1.38
CA MET A 1 10.55 -40.70 -0.37
C MET A 1 9.75 -39.68 -1.15
N LYS A 2 8.42 -39.62 -0.97
CA LYS A 2 7.58 -38.70 -1.73
C LYS A 2 7.79 -37.30 -1.17
N GLU A 3 8.35 -36.42 -1.99
CA GLU A 3 8.40 -34.99 -1.74
C GLU A 3 6.95 -34.48 -1.80
N GLU A 4 6.28 -34.42 -0.66
CA GLU A 4 4.98 -33.77 -0.52
C GLU A 4 5.22 -32.26 -0.74
N ALA A 5 5.15 -31.82 -1.99
CA ALA A 5 5.20 -30.41 -2.34
C ALA A 5 4.05 -29.72 -1.60
N ILE A 6 4.37 -29.02 -0.50
CA ILE A 6 3.40 -28.34 0.34
C ILE A 6 2.59 -27.40 -0.56
N VAL A 7 1.35 -27.80 -0.85
CA VAL A 7 0.42 -27.01 -1.68
C VAL A 7 0.00 -25.81 -0.86
N LEU A 8 0.83 -24.77 -0.84
CA LEU A 8 0.55 -23.52 -0.16
C LEU A 8 -0.68 -22.87 -0.77
N SER A 9 -1.62 -22.45 0.08
CA SER A 9 -2.73 -21.60 -0.32
C SER A 9 -2.20 -20.32 -0.99
N LYS A 10 -2.96 -19.78 -1.96
CA LYS A 10 -2.63 -18.50 -2.63
C LYS A 10 -2.35 -17.39 -1.60
N LYS A 11 -3.09 -17.40 -0.48
CA LYS A 11 -2.91 -16.47 0.65
C LYS A 11 -1.54 -16.63 1.31
N GLN A 12 -1.12 -17.86 1.57
CA GLN A 12 0.17 -18.14 2.22
C GLN A 12 1.34 -17.79 1.31
N ARG A 13 1.25 -18.08 0.00
CA ARG A 13 2.26 -17.65 -0.98
C ARG A 13 2.41 -16.14 -1.03
N LYS A 14 1.31 -15.39 -0.95
CA LYS A 14 1.35 -13.92 -0.92
C LYS A 14 1.98 -13.39 0.37
N GLN A 15 1.73 -14.04 1.50
CA GLN A 15 2.33 -13.65 2.78
C GLN A 15 3.84 -13.90 2.82
N LEU A 16 4.31 -15.03 2.28
CA LEU A 16 5.73 -15.36 2.19
C LEU A 16 6.54 -14.37 1.34
N ARG A 17 5.91 -13.74 0.34
CA ARG A 17 6.57 -12.73 -0.50
C ARG A 17 6.71 -11.36 0.20
N ARG A 18 5.99 -11.11 1.28
CA ARG A 18 6.01 -9.81 1.97
C ARG A 18 7.25 -9.70 2.83
N VAL A 19 8.00 -8.61 2.63
CA VAL A 19 9.18 -8.28 3.43
C VAL A 19 8.77 -7.53 4.69
N LYS A 20 9.43 -7.80 5.82
CA LYS A 20 9.21 -7.07 7.07
C LYS A 20 9.72 -5.63 6.93
N ILE A 21 8.96 -4.68 7.45
CA ILE A 21 9.31 -3.25 7.37
C ILE A 21 10.65 -2.97 8.08
N SER A 22 10.95 -3.67 9.17
CA SER A 22 12.21 -3.55 9.90
C SER A 22 13.42 -3.91 9.03
N GLU A 23 13.33 -4.99 8.27
CA GLU A 23 14.38 -5.45 7.36
C GLU A 23 14.57 -4.47 6.20
N LEU A 24 13.45 -3.92 5.70
CA LEU A 24 13.46 -2.90 4.67
C LEU A 24 14.19 -1.65 5.15
N ARG A 25 13.85 -1.15 6.35
CA ARG A 25 14.48 0.04 6.95
C ARG A 25 15.98 -0.13 7.17
N GLN A 26 16.44 -1.33 7.54
CA GLN A 26 17.88 -1.61 7.74
C GLN A 26 18.69 -1.54 6.45
N THR A 27 18.10 -1.88 5.30
CA THR A 27 18.82 -1.95 4.01
C THR A 27 18.95 -0.57 3.34
N CYS A 28 18.17 0.42 3.78
CA CYS A 28 17.97 1.66 3.04
C CYS A 28 18.80 2.81 3.59
N SER A 29 19.30 3.67 2.69
CA SER A 29 20.12 4.84 3.03
C SER A 29 19.34 5.93 3.77
N ARG A 30 18.05 6.10 3.45
CA ARG A 30 17.15 7.07 4.07
C ARG A 30 15.89 6.35 4.58
N PRO A 31 15.87 5.88 5.83
CA PRO A 31 14.75 5.07 6.36
C PRO A 31 13.45 5.87 6.53
N ASP A 32 13.51 7.21 6.55
CA ASP A 32 12.35 8.08 6.78
C ASP A 32 11.31 8.01 5.65
N VAL A 33 11.73 7.65 4.43
CA VAL A 33 10.82 7.55 3.28
C VAL A 33 10.11 6.19 3.19
N VAL A 34 10.44 5.25 4.08
CA VAL A 34 9.87 3.91 4.09
C VAL A 34 8.53 3.92 4.81
N GLU A 35 7.48 3.73 4.02
CA GLU A 35 6.11 3.68 4.50
C GLU A 35 5.71 2.26 4.92
N VAL A 36 4.71 2.17 5.79
CA VAL A 36 4.24 0.87 6.35
C VAL A 36 3.74 -0.07 5.25
N TRP A 37 3.23 0.47 4.15
CA TRP A 37 2.69 -0.30 3.02
C TRP A 37 3.74 -0.78 2.01
N ASP A 38 4.99 -0.32 2.09
CA ASP A 38 6.02 -0.64 1.10
C ASP A 38 6.39 -2.14 1.09
N GLY A 39 6.18 -2.86 2.21
CA GLY A 39 6.44 -4.30 2.30
C GLY A 39 5.49 -5.19 1.47
N ASN A 40 4.40 -4.63 0.93
CA ASN A 40 3.46 -5.33 0.05
C ASN A 40 3.71 -5.04 -1.45
N ALA A 41 4.71 -4.23 -1.79
CA ALA A 41 5.08 -3.98 -3.17
C ALA A 41 5.62 -5.27 -3.86
N PRO A 42 5.53 -5.39 -5.20
CA PRO A 42 6.09 -6.51 -5.95
C PRO A 42 7.61 -6.67 -5.74
N ASP A 43 8.31 -5.54 -5.70
CA ASP A 43 9.73 -5.46 -5.34
C ASP A 43 9.94 -4.31 -4.34
N PRO A 44 9.97 -4.61 -3.03
CA PRO A 44 10.05 -3.58 -1.99
C PRO A 44 11.48 -3.00 -1.87
N LYS A 45 12.53 -3.73 -2.27
CA LYS A 45 13.92 -3.24 -2.20
C LYS A 45 14.16 -2.20 -3.29
N LEU A 46 13.74 -2.50 -4.52
CA LEU A 46 13.83 -1.56 -5.63
C LEU A 46 12.96 -0.32 -5.39
N LEU A 47 11.74 -0.50 -4.88
CA LEU A 47 10.83 0.61 -4.59
C LEU A 47 11.46 1.62 -3.63
N VAL A 48 12.08 1.17 -2.54
CA VAL A 48 12.72 2.08 -1.60
C VAL A 48 13.98 2.70 -2.19
N CYS A 49 14.77 1.96 -2.97
CA CYS A 49 15.92 2.52 -3.68
C CYS A 49 15.49 3.74 -4.51
N LEU A 50 14.44 3.61 -5.32
CA LEU A 50 13.88 4.68 -6.14
C LEU A 50 13.33 5.86 -5.31
N LYS A 51 12.61 5.57 -4.21
CA LYS A 51 12.14 6.62 -3.28
C LYS A 51 13.28 7.36 -2.56
N SER A 52 14.42 6.69 -2.37
CA SER A 52 15.60 7.25 -1.72
C SER A 52 16.51 8.03 -2.67
N CYS A 53 16.27 7.95 -3.98
CA CYS A 53 17.05 8.70 -4.97
C CYS A 53 16.99 10.22 -4.72
N ARG A 54 18.02 10.93 -5.18
CA ARG A 54 18.10 12.37 -5.08
C ARG A 54 17.01 12.98 -5.98
N ASN A 55 16.33 14.01 -5.48
CA ASN A 55 15.30 14.76 -6.22
C ASN A 55 13.99 13.99 -6.52
N THR A 56 13.77 12.81 -5.93
CA THR A 56 12.48 12.13 -6.05
C THR A 56 11.40 12.84 -5.22
N VAL A 57 10.26 13.15 -5.85
CA VAL A 57 9.11 13.74 -5.16
C VAL A 57 8.35 12.63 -4.44
N PRO A 58 8.12 12.73 -3.11
CA PRO A 58 7.37 11.72 -2.39
C PRO A 58 5.90 11.73 -2.81
N VAL A 59 5.24 10.57 -2.69
CA VAL A 59 3.81 10.45 -2.97
C VAL A 59 3.01 11.34 -2.00
N PRO A 60 2.04 12.14 -2.48
CA PRO A 60 1.23 12.99 -1.61
C PRO A 60 0.46 12.23 -0.54
N ARG A 61 0.39 12.77 0.68
CA ARG A 61 -0.25 12.13 1.85
C ARG A 61 -1.74 11.81 1.66
N HIS A 62 -2.45 12.55 0.80
CA HIS A 62 -3.88 12.35 0.55
C HIS A 62 -4.17 11.12 -0.32
N TRP A 63 -3.16 10.56 -0.99
CA TRP A 63 -3.32 9.40 -1.85
C TRP A 63 -3.87 8.18 -1.09
N CYS A 64 -3.51 8.05 0.19
CA CYS A 64 -3.98 6.97 1.06
C CYS A 64 -5.31 7.29 1.76
N GLN A 65 -5.91 8.46 1.51
CA GLN A 65 -7.14 8.88 2.17
C GLN A 65 -8.36 8.50 1.33
N LYS A 66 -9.44 8.08 2.01
CA LYS A 66 -10.73 7.79 1.35
C LYS A 66 -11.55 9.04 1.02
N ARG A 67 -11.11 10.21 1.52
CA ARG A 67 -11.81 11.49 1.34
C ARG A 67 -11.42 12.12 -0.01
N LYS A 68 -12.31 12.94 -0.57
CA LYS A 68 -12.04 13.68 -1.81
C LYS A 68 -10.88 14.65 -1.58
N TYR A 69 -9.91 14.66 -2.51
CA TYR A 69 -8.68 15.46 -2.43
C TYR A 69 -8.93 16.97 -2.15
N LEU A 70 -9.98 17.53 -2.75
CA LEU A 70 -10.28 18.98 -2.69
C LEU A 70 -11.34 19.38 -1.66
N GLN A 71 -11.81 18.47 -0.80
CA GLN A 71 -12.75 18.84 0.27
C GLN A 71 -12.00 19.45 1.46
N LEU A 72 -11.79 20.76 1.43
CA LEU A 72 -11.34 21.52 2.59
C LEU A 72 -12.47 21.66 3.62
N ALA A 73 -12.10 21.60 4.90
CA ALA A 73 -12.99 21.76 6.03
C ALA A 73 -13.68 23.14 5.98
N GLY A 74 -14.95 23.19 5.58
CA GLY A 74 -15.76 24.41 5.62
C GLY A 74 -16.96 24.44 4.68
N THR A 75 -16.95 23.69 3.57
CA THR A 75 -18.12 23.60 2.70
C THR A 75 -19.06 22.52 3.19
N VAL A 76 -20.01 22.91 4.05
CA VAL A 76 -21.33 22.28 4.16
C VAL A 76 -22.02 22.39 2.79
N VAL A 77 -21.63 21.52 1.85
CA VAL A 77 -22.50 21.19 0.73
C VAL A 77 -23.39 20.10 1.27
N THR A 78 -24.65 20.43 1.54
CA THR A 78 -25.73 19.48 1.78
C THR A 78 -25.68 18.41 0.69
N ILE A 79 -25.25 17.21 1.05
CA ILE A 79 -25.39 16.04 0.19
C ILE A 79 -26.79 15.52 0.51
N GLU A 80 -27.75 15.79 -0.38
CA GLU A 80 -28.96 14.97 -0.43
C GLU A 80 -28.51 13.51 -0.58
N GLU A 81 -28.87 12.69 0.40
CA GLU A 81 -28.75 11.24 0.31
C GLU A 81 -29.68 10.74 -0.80
N ALA A 82 -29.18 10.66 -2.03
CA ALA A 82 -29.69 9.70 -3.00
C ALA A 82 -29.10 8.35 -2.61
N GLY A 83 -29.98 7.50 -2.08
CA GLY A 83 -29.64 6.27 -1.40
C GLY A 83 -29.08 5.16 -2.28
N ASN A 84 -28.88 4.06 -1.56
CA ASN A 84 -28.48 2.72 -1.97
C ASN A 84 -26.99 2.44 -1.80
N GLY A 85 -26.72 1.76 -0.68
CA GLY A 85 -25.54 0.94 -0.49
C GLY A 85 -25.46 -0.20 -1.51
N VAL A 86 -24.44 -1.05 -1.31
CA VAL A 86 -23.97 -2.14 -2.18
C VAL A 86 -23.31 -1.71 -3.49
N VAL A 87 -22.02 -1.36 -3.40
CA VAL A 87 -20.94 -1.91 -4.26
C VAL A 87 -19.58 -1.59 -3.60
N LEU A 88 -19.24 -2.33 -2.55
CA LEU A 88 -17.91 -2.35 -1.91
C LEU A 88 -17.24 -3.73 -2.10
N LEU A 89 -17.41 -4.32 -3.26
CA LEU A 89 -16.64 -5.48 -3.71
C LEU A 89 -16.44 -5.23 -5.22
N GLU A 90 -15.21 -5.39 -5.72
CA GLU A 90 -14.78 -5.21 -7.14
C GLU A 90 -13.95 -3.97 -7.52
N TRP A 91 -13.16 -3.37 -6.63
CA TRP A 91 -12.03 -2.50 -7.08
C TRP A 91 -10.74 -2.74 -6.29
N PHE A 92 -10.44 -3.99 -5.97
CA PHE A 92 -9.09 -4.41 -5.55
C PHE A 92 -8.86 -5.87 -5.95
N LEU A 93 -8.74 -6.11 -7.26
CA LEU A 93 -7.98 -7.25 -7.78
C LEU A 93 -6.80 -6.71 -8.59
#